data_AF-A0A7S3IHC6-F1
#
_entry.id   AF-A0A7S3IHC6-F1
#
_cell.length_a   1.000
_cell.length_b   1.000
_cell.length_c   1.000
_cell.angle_alpha   90.00
_cell.angle_beta   90.00
_cell.angle_gamma   90.00
#
_symmetry.space_group_name_H-M   'P 1'
#
loop_
_entity.id
_entity.type
_entity.pdbx_description
1 polymer ?
#
loop_
_entity_poly.entity_id
_entity_poly.type
_entity_poly.pdbx_seq_one_letter_code
_entity_poly.pdbx_strand_id
1 'polypeptide(L)'
;MTYEQTVSLDNTIDRPRASSSNHKQILHNLSGYAKPGQVMAIMGASGSGKTSLLNILGQRLDVSRSSKTGGEMRINNRILKRGDFGKLGAFVQQDDVLLETFTPEEQLRFAAKLRTALNKTQIEQKI
;
A
#
# COMPACT_ATOMS: atom_id res chain seq x y z
N MET A 1 1.77 15.29 23.03
CA MET A 1 0.85 15.20 21.87
C MET A 1 1.19 13.93 21.12
N THR A 2 0.38 12.88 21.30
CA THR A 2 0.68 11.52 20.82
C THR A 2 0.13 11.37 19.40
N TYR A 3 1.02 11.26 18.40
CA TYR A 3 0.65 10.98 17.02
C TYR A 3 0.43 9.47 16.85
N GLU A 4 -0.78 9.00 17.11
CA GLU A 4 -1.12 7.59 16.88
C GLU A 4 -1.59 7.37 15.43
N GLN A 5 -0.99 6.40 14.74
CA GLN A 5 -1.47 5.93 13.45
C GLN A 5 -2.34 4.69 13.67
N THR A 6 -3.63 4.91 13.89
CA THR A 6 -4.60 3.85 14.10
C THR A 6 -5.15 3.37 12.76
N VAL A 7 -4.83 2.14 12.35
CA VAL A 7 -5.27 1.56 11.08
C VAL A 7 -6.37 0.50 11.34
N SER A 8 -7.57 0.97 11.68
CA SER A 8 -8.73 0.11 11.97
C SER A 8 -9.39 -0.43 10.70
N LEU A 9 -8.85 -1.49 10.10
CA LEU A 9 -9.35 -2.02 8.83
C LEU A 9 -10.53 -3.00 8.95
N ASP A 10 -11.76 -2.51 9.16
CA ASP A 10 -12.98 -3.33 9.08
C ASP A 10 -13.32 -3.74 7.63
N ASN A 11 -12.47 -4.57 7.02
CA ASN A 11 -12.53 -4.81 5.58
C ASN A 11 -12.99 -6.24 5.26
N THR A 12 -14.18 -6.35 4.69
CA THR A 12 -14.68 -7.54 3.98
C THR A 12 -14.23 -7.44 2.53
N ILE A 13 -13.32 -8.31 2.07
CA ILE A 13 -13.03 -8.46 0.63
C ILE A 13 -13.90 -9.57 0.07
N ASP A 14 -14.58 -9.29 -1.03
CA ASP A 14 -15.39 -10.27 -1.74
C ASP A 14 -14.93 -10.43 -3.20
N ARG A 15 -14.57 -11.64 -3.65
CA ARG A 15 -14.18 -11.94 -5.05
C ARG A 15 -15.20 -12.85 -5.74
N PRO A 16 -15.73 -12.52 -6.93
CA PRO A 16 -16.59 -13.45 -7.65
C PRO A 16 -15.80 -14.65 -8.19
N ARG A 17 -16.38 -15.85 -8.12
CA ARG A 17 -15.87 -17.05 -8.82
C ARG A 17 -16.46 -17.13 -10.24
N ALA A 18 -15.64 -17.48 -11.22
CA ALA A 18 -16.02 -17.49 -12.64
C ALA A 18 -17.00 -18.60 -13.09
N SER A 19 -17.65 -19.32 -12.17
CA SER A 19 -18.59 -20.42 -12.52
C SER A 19 -19.76 -20.62 -11.55
N SER A 20 -19.90 -19.76 -10.54
CA SER A 20 -21.08 -19.73 -9.66
C SER A 20 -21.17 -18.34 -9.04
N SER A 21 -22.38 -17.82 -8.83
CA SER A 21 -22.67 -16.52 -8.20
C SER A 21 -22.20 -16.38 -6.74
N ASN A 22 -21.23 -17.20 -6.31
CA ASN A 22 -20.65 -17.18 -4.98
C ASN A 22 -19.40 -16.29 -4.95
N HIS A 23 -19.66 -15.13 -4.39
CA HIS A 23 -18.77 -14.23 -3.69
C HIS A 23 -17.84 -14.98 -2.69
N LYS A 24 -16.53 -14.91 -2.90
CA LYS A 24 -15.50 -15.50 -2.03
C LYS A 24 -14.92 -14.43 -1.12
N GLN A 25 -15.18 -14.58 0.17
CA GLN A 25 -14.57 -13.73 1.17
C GLN A 25 -13.09 -14.08 1.38
N ILE A 26 -12.20 -13.07 1.29
CA ILE A 26 -10.74 -13.26 1.49
C ILE A 26 -10.29 -12.71 2.84
N LEU A 27 -10.79 -11.54 3.22
CA LEU A 27 -10.51 -10.92 4.51
C LEU A 27 -11.83 -10.72 5.26
N HIS A 28 -11.79 -10.91 6.57
CA HIS A 28 -12.96 -10.83 7.45
C HIS A 28 -12.56 -10.19 8.77
N ASN A 29 -13.24 -9.11 9.15
CA ASN A 29 -13.18 -8.47 10.48
C ASN A 29 -11.75 -8.29 11.02
N LEU A 30 -10.95 -7.49 10.33
CA LEU A 30 -9.57 -7.21 10.73
C LEU A 30 -9.51 -5.90 11.50
N SER A 31 -8.59 -5.79 12.45
CA SER A 31 -8.31 -4.51 13.12
C SER A 31 -6.84 -4.48 13.53
N GLY A 32 -6.27 -3.29 13.61
CA GLY A 32 -4.88 -3.12 13.99
C GLY A 32 -4.49 -1.65 14.16
N TYR A 33 -3.30 -1.41 14.68
CA TYR A 33 -2.71 -0.07 14.74
C TYR A 33 -1.19 -0.18 14.79
N ALA A 34 -0.50 0.85 14.31
CA ALA A 34 0.95 0.95 14.38
C ALA A 34 1.35 2.28 15.00
N LYS A 35 2.27 2.29 15.97
CA LYS A 35 2.82 3.56 16.48
C LYS A 35 4.05 3.98 15.68
N PRO A 36 4.33 5.29 15.59
CA PRO A 36 5.57 5.77 14.98
C PRO A 36 6.79 5.07 15.59
N GLY A 37 7.73 4.64 14.74
CA GLY A 37 8.95 3.93 15.14
C GLY A 37 8.79 2.42 15.37
N GLN A 38 7.59 1.86 15.16
CA GLN A 38 7.37 0.42 15.24
C GLN A 38 7.44 -0.26 13.87
N VAL A 39 7.91 -1.50 13.86
CA VAL A 39 7.82 -2.40 12.71
C VAL A 39 6.65 -3.35 12.94
N MET A 40 5.70 -3.37 12.01
CA MET A 40 4.59 -4.32 12.00
C MET A 40 4.86 -5.40 10.95
N ALA A 41 4.70 -6.67 11.35
CA ALA A 41 4.83 -7.81 10.46
C ALA A 41 3.49 -8.52 10.28
N ILE A 42 3.16 -8.88 9.04
CA ILE A 42 1.98 -9.70 8.70
C ILE A 42 2.48 -11.07 8.27
N MET A 43 2.17 -12.10 9.07
CA MET A 43 2.62 -13.47 8.84
C MET A 43 1.44 -14.43 8.64
N GLY A 44 1.68 -15.56 7.96
CA GLY A 44 0.66 -16.57 7.69
C GLY A 44 0.96 -17.43 6.46
N ALA A 45 0.22 -18.53 6.30
CA ALA A 45 0.38 -19.48 5.20
C ALA A 45 0.16 -18.84 3.80
N SER A 46 0.65 -19.49 2.74
CA SER A 46 0.37 -19.04 1.37
C SER A 46 -1.15 -19.02 1.11
N GLY A 47 -1.62 -17.99 0.43
CA GLY A 47 -3.06 -17.81 0.17
C GLY A 47 -3.90 -17.23 1.32
N SER A 48 -3.32 -16.97 2.50
CA SER A 48 -4.04 -16.39 3.65
C SER A 48 -4.47 -14.92 3.49
N GLY A 49 -4.13 -14.28 2.36
CA GLY A 49 -4.54 -12.89 2.08
C GLY A 49 -3.55 -11.80 2.52
N LYS A 50 -2.32 -12.12 2.96
CA LYS A 50 -1.30 -11.13 3.38
C LYS A 50 -1.06 -10.04 2.32
N THR A 51 -0.76 -10.45 1.09
CA THR A 51 -0.56 -9.53 -0.03
C THR A 51 -1.84 -8.77 -0.38
N SER A 52 -3.02 -9.38 -0.19
CA SER A 52 -4.30 -8.69 -0.39
C SER A 52 -4.53 -7.61 0.66
N LEU A 53 -4.19 -7.88 1.93
CA LEU A 53 -4.26 -6.92 3.02
C LEU A 53 -3.31 -5.74 2.78
N LEU A 54 -2.05 -6.00 2.41
CA LEU A 54 -1.08 -4.96 2.06
C LEU A 54 -1.55 -4.11 0.88
N ASN A 55 -2.13 -4.72 -0.16
CA ASN A 55 -2.67 -3.98 -1.30
C ASN A 55 -3.86 -3.07 -0.93
N ILE A 56 -4.70 -3.46 0.04
CA ILE A 56 -5.75 -2.57 0.55
C ILE A 56 -5.14 -1.40 1.32
N LEU A 57 -4.19 -1.68 2.22
CA LEU A 57 -3.48 -0.66 2.99
C LEU A 57 -2.83 0.38 2.08
N GLY A 58 -2.24 -0.06 0.97
CA GLY A 58 -1.66 0.83 -0.03
C GLY A 58 -2.67 1.53 -0.94
N GLN A 59 -3.98 1.28 -0.79
CA GLN A 59 -5.04 1.69 -1.73
C GLN A 59 -4.75 1.30 -3.20
N ARG A 60 -4.08 0.18 -3.42
CA ARG A 60 -3.64 -0.32 -4.74
C ARG A 60 -4.61 -1.31 -5.39
N LEU A 61 -5.69 -1.69 -4.70
CA LEU A 61 -6.70 -2.57 -5.28
C LEU A 61 -7.54 -1.84 -6.33
N ASP A 62 -7.17 -2.02 -7.60
CA ASP A 62 -7.97 -1.65 -8.77
C ASP A 62 -8.23 -2.84 -9.71
N VAL A 63 -8.19 -4.08 -9.21
CA VAL A 63 -8.18 -5.28 -10.06
C VAL A 63 -9.41 -6.16 -9.85
N SER A 64 -10.54 -5.65 -10.35
CA SER A 64 -11.75 -6.32 -10.86
C SER A 64 -12.97 -5.50 -10.42
N ARG A 65 -13.84 -5.14 -11.38
CA ARG A 65 -15.12 -4.42 -11.18
C ARG A 65 -16.06 -5.07 -10.14
N SER A 66 -15.71 -6.26 -9.66
CA SER A 66 -16.49 -7.06 -8.73
C SER A 66 -15.89 -7.22 -7.34
N SER A 67 -14.73 -6.60 -7.04
CA SER A 67 -14.16 -6.65 -5.68
C SER A 67 -14.67 -5.48 -4.83
N LYS A 68 -15.42 -5.79 -3.78
CA LYS A 68 -15.86 -4.79 -2.78
C LYS A 68 -14.87 -4.76 -1.62
N THR A 69 -14.48 -3.56 -1.20
CA THR A 69 -13.68 -3.31 0.01
C THR A 69 -14.47 -2.35 0.90
N GLY A 70 -14.83 -2.78 2.11
CA GLY A 70 -15.41 -1.92 3.16
C GLY A 70 -14.34 -1.45 4.16
N GLY A 71 -14.76 -0.73 5.20
CA GLY A 71 -13.94 -0.35 6.37
C GLY A 71 -13.29 1.02 6.31
N GLU A 72 -12.60 1.39 7.40
CA GLU A 72 -12.10 2.76 7.62
C GLU A 72 -10.61 2.81 8.00
N MET A 73 -9.76 3.34 7.12
CA MET A 73 -8.35 3.54 7.45
C MET A 73 -8.08 4.96 7.96
N ARG A 74 -7.37 5.09 9.09
CA ARG A 74 -6.92 6.39 9.62
C ARG A 74 -5.39 6.46 9.68
N ILE A 75 -4.85 7.64 9.43
CA ILE A 75 -3.44 7.99 9.71
C ILE A 75 -3.46 9.33 10.46
N ASN A 76 -2.81 9.39 11.63
CA ASN A 76 -2.79 10.57 12.50
C ASN A 76 -4.22 11.15 12.73
N ASN A 77 -5.15 10.27 13.13
CA ASN A 77 -6.58 10.58 13.34
C ASN A 77 -7.36 11.10 12.11
N ARG A 78 -6.74 11.15 10.93
CA ARG A 78 -7.41 11.53 9.69
C ARG A 78 -7.87 10.30 8.93
N ILE A 79 -9.15 10.28 8.56
CA ILE A 79 -9.74 9.28 7.67
C ILE A 79 -9.11 9.41 6.27
N LEU A 80 -8.62 8.31 5.73
CA LEU A 80 -8.05 8.27 4.39
C LEU A 80 -9.14 8.08 3.34
N LYS A 81 -9.21 9.02 2.39
CA LYS A 81 -10.02 8.87 1.18
C LYS A 81 -9.24 8.14 0.09
N ARG A 82 -9.93 7.67 -0.95
CA ARG A 82 -9.28 7.11 -2.14
C ARG A 82 -8.29 8.13 -2.73
N GLY A 83 -7.06 7.70 -2.97
CA GLY A 83 -5.97 8.51 -3.50
C GLY A 83 -5.16 9.28 -2.45
N ASP A 84 -5.55 9.27 -1.17
CA ASP A 84 -4.77 9.95 -0.12
C ASP A 84 -3.48 9.21 0.24
N PHE A 85 -3.44 7.88 0.07
CA PHE A 85 -2.30 7.07 0.50
C PHE A 85 -0.98 7.48 -0.17
N GLY A 86 -0.99 7.76 -1.48
CA GLY A 86 0.23 8.16 -2.21
C GLY A 86 0.86 9.48 -1.76
N LYS A 87 0.12 10.30 -0.99
CA LYS A 87 0.64 11.54 -0.38
C LYS A 87 1.26 11.32 0.99
N LEU A 88 0.94 10.20 1.64
CA LEU A 88 1.24 9.94 3.05
C LEU A 88 2.18 8.75 3.26
N GLY A 89 2.19 7.82 2.33
CA GLY A 89 2.97 6.59 2.42
C GLY A 89 3.58 6.18 1.08
N ALA A 90 4.51 5.24 1.16
CA ALA A 90 5.08 4.56 0.02
C ALA A 90 4.67 3.08 0.05
N PHE A 91 4.50 2.49 -1.13
CA PHE A 91 4.22 1.07 -1.28
C PHE A 91 5.33 0.45 -2.11
N VAL A 92 5.99 -0.57 -1.58
CA VAL A 92 7.01 -1.36 -2.28
C VAL A 92 6.36 -2.65 -2.75
N GLN A 93 6.52 -2.97 -4.04
CA GLN A 93 5.95 -4.17 -4.63
C GLN A 93 6.80 -5.40 -4.28
N GLN A 94 6.24 -6.58 -4.51
CA GLN A 94 6.97 -7.84 -4.30
C GLN A 94 8.11 -8.00 -5.32
N ASP A 95 7.86 -7.57 -6.56
CA ASP A 95 8.84 -7.58 -7.64
C ASP A 95 9.20 -6.13 -8.00
N ASP A 96 10.48 -5.89 -8.25
CA ASP A 96 11.00 -4.59 -8.68
C ASP A 96 10.92 -4.45 -10.20
N VAL A 97 10.68 -3.23 -10.66
CA VAL A 97 10.76 -2.87 -12.08
C VAL A 97 11.90 -1.89 -12.25
N LEU A 98 13.06 -2.40 -12.67
CA LEU A 98 14.27 -1.62 -12.93
C LEU A 98 14.66 -1.74 -14.40
N LEU A 99 15.31 -0.70 -14.93
CA LEU A 99 15.86 -0.75 -16.29
C LEU A 99 17.24 -1.41 -16.23
N GLU A 100 17.39 -2.54 -16.92
CA GLU A 100 18.63 -3.33 -16.93
C GLU A 100 19.83 -2.54 -17.48
N THR A 101 19.57 -1.54 -18.32
CA THR A 101 20.61 -0.70 -18.94
C THR A 101 21.13 0.41 -18.03
N PHE A 102 20.52 0.64 -16.86
CA PHE A 102 20.86 1.73 -15.95
C PHE A 102 21.69 1.20 -14.77
N THR A 103 22.68 1.98 -14.36
CA THR A 103 23.32 1.78 -13.06
C THR A 103 22.37 2.14 -11.91
N PRO A 104 22.58 1.61 -10.68
CA PRO A 104 21.74 1.96 -9.53
C PRO A 104 21.64 3.47 -9.27
N GLU A 105 22.74 4.20 -9.47
CA GLU A 105 22.79 5.64 -9.30
C GLU A 105 21.91 6.36 -10.34
N GLU A 106 21.99 5.95 -11.61
CA GLU A 106 21.17 6.51 -12.69
C GLU A 106 19.69 6.25 -12.46
N GLN A 107 19.34 5.05 -12.01
CA GLN A 107 17.96 4.68 -11.69
C GLN A 107 17.41 5.52 -10.54
N LEU A 108 18.20 5.75 -9.49
CA LEU A 108 17.81 6.60 -8.37
C LEU A 108 17.68 8.07 -8.78
N ARG A 109 18.61 8.59 -9.58
CA ARG A 109 18.54 9.94 -10.16
C ARG A 109 17.30 10.12 -11.03
N PHE A 110 16.98 9.12 -11.85
CA PHE A 110 15.80 9.11 -12.70
C PHE A 110 14.51 9.13 -11.87
N ALA A 111 14.39 8.25 -10.87
CA ALA A 111 13.26 8.22 -9.95
C ALA A 111 13.11 9.53 -9.16
N ALA A 112 14.21 10.13 -8.70
CA ALA A 112 14.20 11.40 -7.98
C ALA A 112 13.68 12.56 -8.84
N LYS A 113 14.11 12.65 -10.11
CA LYS A 113 13.64 13.65 -11.07
C LYS A 113 12.13 13.54 -11.34
N LEU A 114 11.59 12.32 -11.37
CA LEU A 114 10.16 12.11 -11.60
C LEU A 114 9.31 12.39 -10.35
N ARG A 115 9.82 12.06 -9.15
CA ARG A 115 9.06 12.16 -7.91
C ARG A 115 9.11 13.55 -7.27
N THR A 116 10.12 14.36 -7.60
CA THR A 116 10.38 15.62 -6.91
C THR A 116 10.55 16.77 -7.89
N ALA A 117 10.24 17.99 -7.46
CA ALA A 117 10.51 19.21 -8.21
C ALA A 117 11.94 19.75 -7.95
N LEU A 118 12.88 18.89 -7.53
CA LEU A 118 14.24 19.30 -7.19
C LEU A 118 15.05 19.55 -8.47
N ASN A 119 15.89 20.58 -8.41
CA ASN A 119 16.81 20.89 -9.50
C ASN A 119 17.97 19.89 -9.51
N LYS A 120 18.65 19.74 -10.66
CA LYS A 120 19.75 18.76 -10.84
C LYS A 120 20.79 18.81 -9.71
N THR A 121 21.25 20.01 -9.35
CA THR A 121 22.23 20.23 -8.27
C THR A 121 21.73 19.76 -6.90
N GLN A 122 20.43 19.89 -6.62
CA GLN A 122 19.85 19.46 -5.35
C GLN A 122 19.67 17.94 -5.27
N ILE A 123 19.45 17.29 -6.42
CA ILE A 123 19.38 15.84 -6.51
C ILE A 123 20.77 15.24 -6.27
N GLU A 124 21.81 15.81 -6.88
CA GLU A 124 23.21 15.35 -6.73
C GLU A 124 23.75 15.49 -5.29
N GLN A 125 23.21 16.41 -4.50
CA GLN A 125 23.62 16.58 -3.09
C GLN A 125 22.93 15.60 -2.13
N LYS A 126 21.88 14.92 -2.56
CA LYS A 126 21.04 14.05 -1.72
C LYS A 126 21.14 12.56 -2.06
N ILE A 127 21.80 12.25 -3.16
CA ILE A 127 22.14 10.89 -3.62
C ILE A 127 23.59 10.63 -3.23
#